data_AF-A0A8J5IFR3-F1
#
_entry.id   AF-A0A8J5IFR3-F1
#
_cell.length_a   1.000
_cell.length_b   1.000
_cell.length_c   1.000
_cell.angle_alpha   90.00
_cell.angle_beta   90.00
_cell.angle_gamma   90.00
#
_symmetry.space_group_name_H-M   'P 1'
#
loop_
_entity.id
_entity.type
_entity.pdbx_description
1 polymer ?
#
loop_
_entity_poly.entity_id
_entity_poly.type
_entity_poly.pdbx_seq_one_letter_code
_entity_poly.pdbx_strand_id
1 'polypeptide(L)'
;MSYKAVPIKSIPSPKLRKCIRDGKLSLSADALSGSSHTITLHPMMAIKVQKATAGKRGARSLQIAHDEIKYAMAHPSGKSVWKSVWSYAQKQFAKHDK
;
A
#
# COMPACT_ATOMS: atom_id res chain seq x y z
N MET A 1 -17.75 -1.74 -6.16
CA MET A 1 -16.47 -1.30 -6.74
C MET A 1 -15.39 -2.31 -6.37
N SER A 2 -14.69 -2.88 -7.35
CA SER A 2 -13.64 -3.89 -7.10
C SER A 2 -12.27 -3.23 -6.98
N TYR A 3 -11.51 -3.57 -5.94
CA TYR A 3 -10.14 -3.10 -5.75
C TYR A 3 -9.22 -3.62 -6.87
N LYS A 4 -8.22 -2.83 -7.26
CA LYS A 4 -7.22 -3.20 -8.29
C LYS A 4 -5.90 -3.60 -7.65
N ALA A 5 -5.36 -4.73 -8.08
CA ALA A 5 -4.00 -5.15 -7.76
C ALA A 5 -2.99 -4.29 -8.50
N VAL A 6 -2.00 -3.76 -7.79
CA VAL A 6 -0.91 -2.95 -8.34
C VAL A 6 0.42 -3.56 -7.90
N PRO A 7 1.32 -3.89 -8.84
CA PRO A 7 2.65 -4.38 -8.52
C PRO A 7 3.50 -3.26 -7.94
N ILE A 8 4.25 -3.57 -6.89
CA ILE A 8 5.24 -2.70 -6.26
C ILE A 8 6.49 -3.51 -5.90
N LYS A 9 7.63 -2.82 -5.82
CA LYS A 9 8.91 -3.41 -5.41
C LYS A 9 8.97 -3.62 -3.89
N SER A 10 8.70 -2.56 -3.13
CA SER A 10 8.81 -2.57 -1.66
C SER A 10 8.11 -1.36 -1.04
N ILE A 11 7.64 -1.48 0.21
CA ILE A 11 7.18 -0.35 1.03
C ILE A 11 8.16 -0.15 2.18
N PRO A 12 8.86 1.00 2.25
CA PRO A 12 9.75 1.27 3.38
C PRO A 12 8.98 1.31 4.71
N SER A 13 9.52 0.64 5.75
CA SER A 13 8.93 0.58 7.10
C SER A 13 8.53 1.95 7.70
N PRO A 14 9.30 3.04 7.52
CA PRO A 14 8.90 4.35 8.01
C PRO A 14 7.63 4.90 7.34
N LYS A 15 7.44 4.60 6.04
CA LYS A 15 6.26 5.06 5.29
C LYS A 15 5.03 4.24 5.63
N LEU A 16 5.24 2.96 5.94
CA LEU A 16 4.22 2.07 6.45
C LEU A 16 3.71 2.50 7.83
N ARG A 17 4.62 2.83 8.76
CA ARG A 17 4.26 3.40 10.08
C ARG A 17 3.47 4.70 9.95
N LYS A 18 3.88 5.61 9.06
CA LYS A 18 3.10 6.82 8.75
C LYS A 18 1.74 6.50 8.14
N CYS A 19 1.66 5.49 7.27
CA CYS A 19 0.38 5.08 6.70
C CYS A 19 -0.58 4.53 7.76
N ILE A 20 -0.07 3.79 8.75
CA ILE A 20 -0.88 3.29 9.87
C ILE A 20 -1.49 4.45 10.67
N ARG A 21 -0.70 5.49 10.93
CA ARG A 21 -1.14 6.66 11.70
C ARG A 21 -2.03 7.62 10.91
N ASP A 22 -1.66 7.90 9.66
CA ASP A 22 -2.19 9.02 8.89
C ASP A 22 -3.21 8.58 7.81
N GLY A 23 -3.40 7.27 7.59
CA GLY A 23 -4.27 6.72 6.53
C GLY A 23 -3.77 7.02 5.10
N LYS A 24 -2.50 7.39 4.96
CA LYS A 24 -1.90 7.82 3.68
C LYS A 24 -0.60 7.09 3.44
N LEU A 25 -0.51 6.44 2.29
CA LEU A 25 0.72 5.81 1.82
C LEU A 25 1.40 6.69 0.78
N SER A 26 2.70 6.89 0.93
CA SER A 26 3.53 7.54 -0.10
C SER A 26 4.59 6.56 -0.56
N LEU A 27 4.74 6.38 -1.87
CA LEU A 27 5.71 5.46 -2.48
C LEU A 27 6.66 6.25 -3.38
N SER A 28 7.95 5.94 -3.31
CA SER A 28 8.97 6.49 -4.21
C SER A 28 8.88 5.83 -5.58
N ALA A 29 9.52 6.43 -6.60
CA ALA A 29 9.61 5.82 -7.93
C ALA A 29 10.23 4.42 -7.87
N ASP A 30 11.31 4.24 -7.10
CA ASP A 30 11.95 2.92 -6.91
C ASP A 30 11.03 1.89 -6.22
N ALA A 31 10.20 2.35 -5.27
CA ALA A 31 9.20 1.49 -4.64
C ALA A 31 8.10 1.04 -5.61
N LEU A 32 7.83 1.83 -6.65
CA LEU A 32 6.85 1.54 -7.70
C LEU A 32 7.45 0.84 -8.93
N SER A 33 8.77 0.78 -9.07
CA SER A 33 9.46 0.29 -10.27
C SER A 33 9.73 -1.23 -10.24
N GLY A 34 8.83 -2.03 -9.68
CA GLY A 34 9.04 -3.47 -9.57
C GLY A 34 7.77 -4.26 -9.30
N SER A 35 7.87 -5.58 -9.43
CA SER A 35 6.76 -6.54 -9.34
C SER A 35 6.96 -7.59 -8.23
N SER A 36 7.84 -7.33 -7.27
CA SER A 36 8.13 -8.27 -6.17
C SER A 36 6.90 -8.53 -5.30
N HIS A 37 6.03 -7.53 -5.14
CA HIS A 37 4.85 -7.58 -4.30
C HIS A 37 3.64 -6.94 -4.98
N THR A 38 2.45 -7.29 -4.50
CA THR A 38 1.20 -6.75 -5.02
C THR A 38 0.43 -6.10 -3.89
N ILE A 39 0.03 -4.85 -4.08
CA ILE A 39 -0.91 -4.17 -3.18
C ILE A 39 -2.25 -4.01 -3.87
N THR A 40 -3.32 -4.24 -3.15
CA THR A 40 -4.67 -3.95 -3.64
C THR A 40 -4.97 -2.49 -3.32
N LEU A 41 -5.40 -1.70 -4.29
CA LEU A 41 -5.73 -0.28 -4.13
C LEU A 41 -7.13 0.01 -4.65
N HIS A 42 -7.77 1.04 -4.11
CA HIS A 42 -8.98 1.60 -4.72
C HIS A 42 -8.69 2.01 -6.18
N PRO A 43 -9.60 1.79 -7.16
CA PRO A 43 -9.34 2.07 -8.57
C PRO A 43 -8.80 3.48 -8.85
N MET A 44 -9.31 4.48 -8.13
CA MET A 44 -8.84 5.86 -8.24
C MET A 44 -7.38 6.03 -7.82
N MET A 45 -6.94 5.32 -6.78
CA MET A 45 -5.54 5.33 -6.33
C MET A 45 -4.66 4.48 -7.24
N ALA A 46 -5.18 3.36 -7.76
CA ALA A 46 -4.45 2.54 -8.73
C ALA A 46 -4.10 3.33 -10.01
N ILE A 47 -5.02 4.16 -10.53
CA ILE A 47 -4.75 5.03 -11.67
C ILE A 47 -3.65 6.04 -11.36
N LYS A 48 -3.65 6.63 -10.15
CA LYS A 48 -2.58 7.54 -9.70
C LYS A 48 -1.22 6.84 -9.67
N VAL A 49 -1.17 5.61 -9.15
CA VAL A 49 0.07 4.82 -9.14
C VAL A 49 0.54 4.50 -10.55
N GLN A 50 -0.36 4.05 -11.43
CA GLN A 50 -0.02 3.74 -12.83
C GLN A 50 0.58 4.96 -13.55
N LYS A 51 -0.02 6.14 -13.37
CA LYS A 51 0.51 7.41 -13.92
C LYS A 51 1.88 7.76 -13.33
N ALA A 52 2.07 7.54 -12.03
CA ALA A 52 3.35 7.79 -11.37
C ALA A 52 4.45 6.83 -11.89
N THR A 53 4.14 5.54 -12.01
CA THR A 53 5.05 4.53 -12.57
C THR A 53 5.43 4.84 -14.01
N ALA A 54 4.45 5.17 -14.87
CA ALA A 54 4.70 5.55 -16.26
C ALA A 54 5.59 6.79 -16.37
N GLY A 55 5.40 7.76 -15.48
CA GLY A 55 6.21 8.97 -15.38
C GLY A 55 7.56 8.79 -14.67
N LYS A 56 7.94 7.57 -14.26
CA LYS A 56 9.13 7.28 -13.42
C LYS A 56 9.19 8.16 -12.15
N ARG A 57 8.02 8.45 -11.57
CA ARG A 57 7.84 9.31 -10.38
C ARG A 57 7.25 8.51 -9.22
N GLY A 58 7.45 9.01 -8.00
CA GLY A 58 6.77 8.48 -6.82
C GLY A 58 5.30 8.90 -6.74
N ALA A 59 4.47 8.07 -6.12
CA ALA A 59 3.08 8.39 -5.81
C ALA A 59 2.96 8.89 -4.35
N ARG A 60 2.58 10.15 -4.17
CA ARG A 60 2.35 10.74 -2.84
C ARG A 60 0.86 10.71 -2.49
N SER A 61 0.56 10.52 -1.20
CA SER A 61 -0.80 10.60 -0.65
C SER A 61 -1.80 9.63 -1.29
N LEU A 62 -1.41 8.37 -1.45
CA LEU A 62 -2.37 7.29 -1.73
C LEU A 62 -3.25 7.13 -0.49
N GLN A 63 -4.51 7.56 -0.60
CA GLN A 63 -5.47 7.40 0.48
C GLN A 63 -5.80 5.92 0.64
N ILE A 64 -5.42 5.38 1.78
CA ILE A 64 -5.80 4.06 2.27
C ILE A 64 -6.71 4.41 3.44
N ALA A 65 -7.96 4.73 3.12
CA ALA A 65 -8.81 5.56 3.97
C ALA A 65 -8.79 5.08 5.42
N HIS A 66 -8.73 6.00 6.39
CA HIS A 66 -8.69 5.66 7.81
C HIS A 66 -9.88 4.75 8.22
N ASP A 67 -11.03 4.94 7.58
CA ASP A 67 -12.20 4.07 7.77
C ASP A 67 -12.03 2.69 7.14
N GLU A 68 -11.25 2.53 6.06
CA GLU A 68 -10.85 1.21 5.55
C GLU A 68 -9.88 0.51 6.51
N ILE A 69 -9.01 1.25 7.19
CA ILE A 69 -8.12 0.72 8.24
C ILE A 69 -8.95 0.21 9.41
N LYS A 70 -9.85 1.04 9.94
CA LYS A 70 -10.76 0.67 11.03
C LYS A 70 -11.67 -0.50 10.64
N TYR A 71 -12.27 -0.46 9.45
CA TYR A 71 -13.13 -1.52 8.94
C TYR A 71 -12.36 -2.82 8.77
N ALA A 72 -11.13 -2.78 8.25
CA ALA A 72 -10.30 -3.98 8.08
C ALA A 72 -9.74 -4.53 9.40
N MET A 73 -9.51 -3.67 10.41
CA MET A 73 -9.22 -4.11 11.78
C MET A 73 -10.43 -4.79 12.41
N ALA A 74 -11.64 -4.27 12.19
CA ALA A 74 -12.88 -4.87 12.68
C ALA A 74 -13.31 -6.13 11.89
N HIS A 75 -12.98 -6.20 10.60
CA HIS A 75 -13.39 -7.28 9.68
C HIS A 75 -12.20 -7.83 8.87
N PRO A 76 -11.32 -8.63 9.51
CA PRO A 76 -10.09 -9.16 8.88
C PRO A 76 -10.34 -10.16 7.73
N SER A 77 -11.57 -10.63 7.54
CA SER A 77 -11.96 -11.55 6.46
C SER A 77 -12.10 -10.88 5.08
N GLY A 78 -12.20 -9.54 5.00
CA GLY A 78 -12.42 -8.80 3.75
C GLY A 78 -11.19 -8.62 2.84
N LYS A 79 -11.42 -8.40 1.54
CA LYS A 79 -10.39 -7.98 0.55
C LYS A 79 -10.21 -6.46 0.60
N SER A 80 -9.56 -5.93 1.63
CA SER A 80 -9.29 -4.50 1.78
C SER A 80 -7.85 -4.14 1.43
N VAL A 81 -7.62 -2.88 1.06
CA VAL A 81 -6.27 -2.32 0.85
C VAL A 81 -5.41 -2.49 2.10
N TRP A 82 -5.99 -2.24 3.27
CA TRP A 82 -5.30 -2.35 4.55
C TRP A 82 -4.78 -3.76 4.82
N LYS A 83 -5.56 -4.80 4.53
CA LYS A 83 -5.11 -6.19 4.74
C LYS A 83 -3.85 -6.51 3.93
N SER A 84 -3.77 -6.04 2.69
CA SER A 84 -2.59 -6.20 1.83
C SER A 84 -1.38 -5.42 2.39
N VAL A 85 -1.61 -4.20 2.86
CA VAL A 85 -0.58 -3.37 3.50
C VAL A 85 -0.10 -3.98 4.82
N TRP A 86 -1.00 -4.54 5.63
CA TRP A 86 -0.69 -5.17 6.91
C TRP A 86 0.02 -6.51 6.74
N SER A 87 -0.43 -7.36 5.81
CA SER A 87 0.29 -8.60 5.46
C SER A 87 1.71 -8.30 4.99
N TYR A 88 1.87 -7.21 4.21
CA TYR A 88 3.19 -6.73 3.84
C TYR A 88 4.02 -6.26 5.03
N ALA A 89 3.39 -5.49 5.94
CA ALA A 89 4.01 -5.03 7.18
C ALA A 89 4.55 -6.19 8.03
N GLN A 90 3.72 -7.21 8.27
CA GLN A 90 4.11 -8.39 9.04
C GLN A 90 5.31 -9.10 8.41
N LYS A 91 5.34 -9.25 7.08
CA LYS A 91 6.49 -9.81 6.36
C LYS A 91 7.76 -8.97 6.47
N GLN A 92 7.64 -7.64 6.53
CA GLN A 92 8.80 -6.76 6.70
C GLN A 92 9.30 -6.75 8.13
N PHE A 93 8.42 -6.67 9.13
CA PHE A 93 8.79 -6.75 10.54
C PHE A 93 9.45 -8.10 10.86
N ALA A 94 8.90 -9.21 10.36
CA ALA A 94 9.51 -10.54 10.55
C ALA A 94 10.90 -10.71 9.91
N LYS A 95 11.27 -9.86 8.94
CA LYS A 95 12.61 -9.86 8.31
C LYS A 95 13.62 -8.98 9.03
N HIS A 96 13.16 -8.06 9.88
CA HIS A 96 14.00 -7.09 10.59
C HIS A 96 14.30 -7.49 12.04
N ASP A 97 13.75 -8.62 12.49
CA ASP A 97 13.89 -9.23 13.83
C ASP A 97 14.83 -10.46 13.83
N LYS A 98 15.70 -10.58 12.82
CA LYS A 98 16.76 -11.60 12.75
C LYS A 98 18.11 -10.97 12.47
#